data_AF-A0AAW9ACG1-F1
#
_entry.id   AF-A0AAW9ACG1-F1
#
_cell.length_a   1.000
_cell.length_b   1.000
_cell.length_c   1.000
_cell.angle_alpha   90.00
_cell.angle_beta   90.00
_cell.angle_gamma   90.00
#
_symmetry.space_group_name_H-M   'P 1'
#
loop_
_entity.id
_entity.type
_entity.pdbx_description
1 polymer ?
#
loop_
_entity_poly.entity_id
_entity_poly.type
_entity_poly.pdbx_seq_one_letter_code
_entity_poly.pdbx_strand_id
1 'polypeptide(L)'
;MAIHVALFEPLIPANTGNIARTCAGTGTKLHLIKPLGFSTDDKMLKRAGLDYWQYVDITYHEGIQEFFDAFPEATFYFITKFGEKTYSNFDFSDQTKDIFFVFGKETTGLPDEVIENNKETCLRIPMNENIRSLNLSNTAAILIYEALRQQSFLELS
;
A
#
# COMPACT_ATOMS: atom_id res chain seq x y z
N MET A 1 15.27 -4.34 -6.78
CA MET A 1 14.14 -3.40 -6.84
C MET A 1 13.23 -3.67 -5.66
N ALA A 2 12.38 -2.71 -5.30
CA ALA A 2 11.75 -2.66 -3.99
C ALA A 2 10.26 -3.02 -4.04
N ILE A 3 9.72 -3.39 -2.88
CA ILE A 3 8.28 -3.46 -2.66
C ILE A 3 7.82 -2.09 -2.17
N HIS A 4 6.72 -1.61 -2.73
CA HIS A 4 6.15 -0.30 -2.45
C HIS A 4 4.67 -0.43 -2.03
N VAL A 5 4.26 0.41 -1.08
CA VAL A 5 2.86 0.62 -0.74
C VAL A 5 2.49 2.06 -1.06
N ALA A 6 1.42 2.26 -1.82
CA ALA A 6 0.88 3.58 -2.12
C ALA A 6 -0.52 3.73 -1.52
N LEU A 7 -0.71 4.75 -0.68
CA LEU A 7 -1.99 5.08 -0.07
C LEU A 7 -2.59 6.30 -0.77
N PHE A 8 -3.69 6.09 -1.48
CA PHE A 8 -4.46 7.15 -2.11
C PHE A 8 -5.37 7.83 -1.08
N GLU A 9 -5.06 9.08 -0.76
CA GLU A 9 -5.83 9.96 0.13
C GLU A 9 -6.26 9.30 1.46
N PRO A 10 -5.33 8.74 2.25
CA PRO A 10 -5.67 8.01 3.48
C PRO A 10 -6.32 8.94 4.50
N LEU A 11 -7.37 8.44 5.16
CA LEU A 11 -8.19 9.25 6.06
C LEU A 11 -7.90 8.97 7.54
N ILE A 12 -7.49 7.75 7.89
CA ILE A 12 -7.34 7.34 9.29
C ILE A 12 -5.86 7.28 9.66
N PRO A 13 -5.37 8.16 10.58
CA PRO A 13 -3.95 8.23 10.93
C PRO A 13 -3.41 6.92 11.52
N ALA A 14 -4.24 6.21 12.30
CA ALA A 14 -3.85 4.94 12.90
C ALA A 14 -3.53 3.85 11.85
N ASN A 15 -4.28 3.78 10.75
CA ASN A 15 -3.98 2.83 9.68
C ASN A 15 -2.65 3.16 9.02
N THR A 16 -2.42 4.43 8.69
CA THR A 16 -1.16 4.87 8.07
C THR A 16 0.03 4.63 9.00
N GLY A 17 -0.11 4.90 10.31
CA GLY A 17 0.90 4.58 11.30
C GLY A 17 1.24 3.09 11.33
N ASN A 18 0.22 2.22 11.39
CA ASN A 18 0.45 0.77 11.35
C ASN A 18 1.13 0.30 10.06
N ILE A 19 0.75 0.86 8.90
CA ILE A 19 1.38 0.54 7.62
C ILE A 19 2.83 1.01 7.59
N ALA A 20 3.10 2.23 8.07
CA ALA A 20 4.43 2.78 8.22
C ALA A 20 5.30 1.90 9.13
N ARG A 21 4.74 1.32 10.20
CA ARG A 21 5.45 0.37 11.07
C ARG A 21 5.86 -0.88 10.31
N THR A 22 4.93 -1.46 9.54
CA THR A 22 5.22 -2.62 8.70
C THR A 22 6.32 -2.27 7.70
N CYS A 23 6.21 -1.12 7.03
CA CYS A 23 7.21 -0.64 6.07
C CYS A 23 8.61 -0.50 6.68
N ALA A 24 8.73 0.10 7.86
CA ALA A 24 10.00 0.18 8.59
C ALA A 24 10.57 -1.21 8.93
N GLY A 25 9.70 -2.17 9.29
CA GLY A 25 10.11 -3.54 9.64
C GLY A 25 10.48 -4.41 8.44
N THR A 26 10.04 -4.05 7.23
CA THR A 26 10.22 -4.87 6.01
C THR A 26 11.08 -4.22 4.94
N GLY A 27 11.57 -2.99 5.16
CA GLY A 27 12.26 -2.21 4.13
C GLY A 27 11.36 -1.79 2.96
N THR A 28 10.04 -1.94 3.10
CA THR A 28 9.06 -1.51 2.09
C THR A 28 8.98 0.01 2.03
N LYS A 29 8.90 0.57 0.83
CA LYS A 29 8.74 2.02 0.62
C LYS A 29 7.28 2.42 0.76
N LEU A 30 7.01 3.56 1.39
CA LEU A 30 5.67 4.08 1.60
C LEU A 30 5.44 5.35 0.78
N HIS A 31 4.36 5.38 0.00
CA HIS A 31 3.93 6.53 -0.78
C HIS A 31 2.59 7.03 -0.26
N LEU A 32 2.51 8.33 0.06
CA LEU A 32 1.29 8.99 0.51
C LEU A 32 0.83 9.98 -0.56
N ILE A 33 -0.32 9.69 -1.17
CA ILE A 33 -0.89 10.53 -2.23
C ILE A 33 -1.94 11.44 -1.59
N LYS A 34 -1.76 12.75 -1.73
CA LYS A 34 -2.60 13.79 -1.13
C LYS A 34 -3.97 13.94 -1.81
N PRO A 35 -4.93 14.61 -1.13
CA PRO A 35 -4.87 15.10 0.26
C PRO A 35 -4.93 14.00 1.32
N LEU A 36 -4.17 14.17 2.41
CA LEU A 36 -4.25 13.30 3.58
C LEU A 36 -5.33 13.80 4.52
N GLY A 37 -6.11 12.89 5.14
CA GLY A 37 -7.12 13.23 6.13
C GLY A 37 -6.57 13.62 7.52
N PHE A 38 -5.24 13.68 7.66
CA PHE A 38 -4.54 13.95 8.91
C PHE A 38 -3.18 14.64 8.65
N SER A 39 -2.59 15.25 9.67
CA SER A 39 -1.24 15.82 9.61
C SER A 39 -0.19 14.76 9.95
N THR A 40 0.92 14.78 9.20
CA THR A 40 2.13 13.99 9.45
C THR A 40 3.25 14.80 10.12
N ASP A 41 2.91 15.91 10.80
CA ASP A 41 3.90 16.73 11.48
C ASP A 41 4.62 15.95 12.59
N ASP A 42 5.95 16.09 12.68
CA ASP A 42 6.82 15.41 13.66
C ASP A 42 6.31 15.45 15.11
N LYS A 43 5.69 16.58 15.51
CA LYS A 43 5.11 16.72 16.86
C LYS A 43 3.92 15.79 17.08
N MET A 44 3.08 15.60 16.07
CA MET A 44 1.93 14.68 16.13
C MET A 44 2.41 13.24 16.07
N LEU A 45 3.38 12.94 15.21
CA LEU A 45 3.95 11.59 15.07
C LEU A 45 4.64 11.11 16.36
N LYS A 46 5.45 11.97 16.99
CA LYS A 46 6.10 11.66 18.28
C LYS A 46 5.07 11.44 19.41
N ARG A 47 4.00 12.23 19.45
CA ARG A 47 2.91 12.05 20.44
C ARG A 47 2.15 10.74 20.25
N ALA A 48 2.04 10.26 19.02
CA ALA A 48 1.39 9.00 18.68
C ALA A 48 2.29 7.76 18.93
N GLY A 49 3.51 7.95 19.46
CA GLY A 49 4.44 6.84 19.74
C GLY A 49 4.99 6.19 18.47
N LEU A 50 5.16 6.97 17.39
CA LEU A 50 5.68 6.51 16.09
C LEU A 50 7.19 6.77 16.00
N ASP A 51 7.96 6.21 16.93
CA ASP A 51 9.43 6.30 16.99
C ASP A 51 10.14 5.74 15.74
N TYR A 52 9.45 4.86 15.02
CA TYR A 52 9.91 4.24 13.77
C TYR A 52 9.72 5.09 12.52
N TRP A 53 8.93 6.18 12.58
CA TRP A 53 8.56 6.93 11.37
C TRP A 53 9.77 7.46 10.58
N GLN A 54 10.85 7.82 11.30
CA GLN A 54 12.11 8.27 10.71
C GLN A 54 12.86 7.18 9.91
N TYR A 55 12.53 5.90 10.12
CA TYR A 55 13.13 4.77 9.41
C TYR A 55 12.30 4.34 8.19
N VAL A 56 11.15 4.98 7.96
CA VAL A 56 10.30 4.69 6.80
C VAL A 56 10.82 5.52 5.63
N ASP A 57 11.15 4.85 4.53
CA ASP A 57 11.36 5.53 3.26
C ASP A 57 9.99 5.99 2.72
N ILE A 58 9.66 7.24 3.03
CA ILE A 58 8.35 7.83 2.74
C ILE A 58 8.45 8.92 1.66
N THR A 59 7.59 8.83 0.65
CA THR A 59 7.45 9.85 -0.40
C THR A 59 6.03 10.38 -0.43
N TYR A 60 5.88 11.70 -0.57
CA TYR A 60 4.58 12.37 -0.69
C TYR A 60 4.35 12.80 -2.14
N HIS A 61 3.12 12.63 -2.61
CA HIS A 61 2.68 13.05 -3.95
C HIS A 61 1.50 13.99 -3.83
N GLU A 62 1.42 15.06 -4.62
CA GLU A 62 0.30 16.01 -4.60
C GLU A 62 -0.97 15.44 -5.23
N GLY A 63 -0.85 14.44 -6.10
CA GLY A 63 -1.99 13.76 -6.69
C GLY A 63 -1.64 12.41 -7.34
N ILE A 64 -2.68 11.67 -7.72
CA ILE A 64 -2.53 10.31 -8.27
C ILE A 64 -1.86 10.29 -9.65
N GLN A 65 -2.07 11.34 -10.45
CA GLN A 65 -1.41 11.44 -11.76
C GLN A 65 0.10 11.64 -11.62
N GLU A 66 0.52 12.57 -10.76
CA GLU A 66 1.94 12.79 -10.44
C GLU A 66 2.60 11.50 -9.95
N PHE A 67 1.89 10.76 -9.09
CA PHE A 67 2.36 9.47 -8.61
C PHE A 67 2.64 8.47 -9.74
N PHE A 68 1.71 8.30 -10.71
CA PHE A 68 1.94 7.40 -11.83
C PHE A 68 3.04 7.90 -12.77
N ASP A 69 3.08 9.22 -13.04
CA ASP A 69 4.08 9.83 -13.91
C ASP A 69 5.51 9.69 -13.35
N ALA A 70 5.65 9.61 -12.02
CA ALA A 70 6.94 9.40 -11.36
C ALA A 70 7.47 7.95 -11.51
N PHE A 71 6.62 6.98 -11.85
CA PHE A 71 6.97 5.56 -11.91
C PHE A 71 6.40 4.87 -13.17
N PRO A 72 6.76 5.31 -14.39
CA PRO A 72 6.15 4.83 -15.62
C PRO A 72 6.44 3.35 -15.93
N GLU A 73 7.55 2.80 -15.43
CA GLU A 73 7.98 1.41 -15.67
C GLU A 73 7.63 0.45 -14.52
N ALA A 74 6.93 0.94 -13.50
CA ALA A 74 6.61 0.14 -12.32
C ALA A 74 5.44 -0.83 -12.57
N THR A 75 5.40 -1.92 -11.80
CA THR A 75 4.28 -2.86 -11.82
C THR A 75 3.28 -2.50 -10.73
N PHE A 76 2.07 -2.08 -11.12
CA PHE A 76 1.02 -1.68 -10.19
C PHE A 76 -0.05 -2.77 -10.01
N TYR A 77 -0.35 -3.05 -8.75
CA TYR A 77 -1.49 -3.86 -8.32
C TYR A 77 -2.46 -2.99 -7.52
N PHE A 78 -3.73 -3.08 -7.86
CA PHE A 78 -4.78 -2.22 -7.29
C PHE A 78 -5.65 -3.01 -6.33
N ILE A 79 -5.67 -2.61 -5.06
CA ILE A 79 -6.36 -3.35 -4.01
C ILE A 79 -7.80 -2.88 -3.96
N THR A 80 -8.72 -3.75 -4.35
CA THR A 80 -10.15 -3.46 -4.37
C THR A 80 -10.96 -4.71 -4.15
N LYS A 81 -12.11 -4.58 -3.48
CA LYS A 81 -13.05 -5.70 -3.31
C LYS A 81 -13.69 -6.15 -4.62
N PHE A 82 -13.61 -5.33 -5.67
CA PHE A 82 -14.14 -5.60 -7.00
C PHE A 82 -13.17 -6.38 -7.90
N GLY A 83 -11.95 -6.68 -7.42
CA GLY A 83 -10.97 -7.45 -8.18
C GLY A 83 -11.42 -8.89 -8.40
N GLU A 84 -11.31 -9.40 -9.61
CA GLU A 84 -11.69 -10.77 -9.94
C GLU A 84 -10.62 -11.79 -9.55
N LYS A 85 -9.36 -11.36 -9.47
CA LYS A 85 -8.21 -12.17 -9.09
C LYS A 85 -7.88 -11.99 -7.60
N THR A 86 -7.44 -13.05 -6.95
CA THR A 86 -6.96 -12.99 -5.57
C THR A 86 -5.47 -12.66 -5.54
N TYR A 87 -4.97 -12.17 -4.41
CA TYR A 87 -3.55 -11.81 -4.27
C TYR A 87 -2.59 -12.96 -4.61
N SER A 88 -2.98 -14.22 -4.35
CA SER A 88 -2.16 -15.41 -4.62
C SER A 88 -2.18 -15.87 -6.08
N ASN A 89 -2.93 -15.19 -6.96
CA ASN A 89 -2.89 -15.45 -8.40
C ASN A 89 -1.75 -14.72 -9.12
N PHE A 90 -1.06 -13.80 -8.45
CA PHE A 90 -0.01 -12.98 -9.04
C PHE A 90 1.38 -13.42 -8.56
N ASP A 91 2.36 -13.25 -9.46
CA ASP A 91 3.77 -13.50 -9.20
C ASP A 91 4.46 -12.18 -8.81
N PHE A 92 4.95 -12.13 -7.58
CA PHE A 92 5.70 -11.05 -6.97
C PHE A 92 7.17 -11.42 -6.74
N SER A 93 7.63 -12.57 -7.24
CA SER A 93 8.99 -13.10 -6.98
C SER A 93 10.09 -12.35 -7.75
N ASP A 94 9.74 -11.61 -8.79
CA ASP A 94 10.67 -10.84 -9.61
C ASP A 94 11.21 -9.61 -8.87
N GLN A 95 12.38 -9.78 -8.24
CA GLN A 95 13.10 -8.73 -7.52
C GLN A 95 13.73 -7.67 -8.43
N THR A 96 13.62 -7.84 -9.75
CA THR A 96 14.04 -6.86 -10.76
C THR A 96 12.89 -5.96 -11.20
N LYS A 97 11.80 -5.88 -10.43
CA LYS A 97 10.71 -4.93 -10.67
C LYS A 97 10.37 -4.18 -9.39
N ASP A 98 10.05 -2.90 -9.54
CA ASP A 98 9.40 -2.16 -8.47
C ASP A 98 7.92 -2.55 -8.47
N ILE A 99 7.49 -3.20 -7.39
CA ILE A 99 6.14 -3.73 -7.22
C ILE A 99 5.36 -2.79 -6.30
N PHE A 100 4.29 -2.20 -6.82
CA PHE A 100 3.43 -1.28 -6.07
C PHE A 100 2.10 -1.93 -5.72
N PHE A 101 1.78 -1.94 -4.43
CA PHE A 101 0.45 -2.20 -3.92
C PHE A 101 -0.26 -0.87 -3.66
N VAL A 102 -1.24 -0.54 -4.50
CA VAL A 102 -1.98 0.72 -4.45
C VAL A 102 -3.32 0.52 -3.73
N PHE A 103 -3.50 1.23 -2.63
CA PHE A 103 -4.69 1.18 -1.79
C PHE A 103 -5.49 2.48 -1.89
N GLY A 104 -6.81 2.35 -1.90
CA GLY A 104 -7.73 3.47 -1.86
C GLY A 104 -8.03 3.98 -0.45
N LYS A 105 -8.83 5.05 -0.38
CA LYS A 105 -9.36 5.61 0.87
C LYS A 105 -10.17 4.54 1.60
N GLU A 106 -10.17 4.56 2.93
CA GLU A 106 -10.91 3.58 3.72
C GLU A 106 -12.42 3.58 3.46
N THR A 107 -12.98 4.74 3.07
CA THR A 107 -14.43 4.92 2.86
C THR A 107 -14.87 4.58 1.44
N THR A 108 -14.15 5.06 0.44
CA THR A 108 -14.58 5.02 -0.97
C THR A 108 -13.71 4.12 -1.84
N GLY A 109 -12.53 3.68 -1.36
CA GLY A 109 -11.57 2.97 -2.19
C GLY A 109 -10.85 3.88 -3.18
N LEU A 110 -10.39 3.28 -4.28
CA LEU A 110 -9.73 3.98 -5.40
C LEU A 110 -10.78 4.61 -6.33
N PRO A 111 -10.42 5.63 -7.12
CA PRO A 111 -11.30 6.17 -8.14
C PRO A 111 -11.71 5.09 -9.16
N ASP A 112 -12.97 5.11 -9.60
CA ASP A 112 -13.51 4.11 -10.53
C ASP A 112 -12.70 4.03 -11.82
N GLU A 113 -12.28 5.17 -12.37
CA GLU A 113 -11.46 5.22 -13.58
C GLU A 113 -10.10 4.48 -13.42
N VAL A 114 -9.49 4.56 -12.24
CA VAL A 114 -8.25 3.84 -11.95
C VAL A 114 -8.50 2.33 -11.94
N ILE A 115 -9.62 1.89 -11.37
CA ILE A 115 -9.99 0.46 -11.36
C ILE A 115 -10.32 -0.02 -12.78
N GLU A 116 -11.15 0.72 -13.50
CA GLU A 116 -11.62 0.36 -14.84
C GLU A 116 -10.47 0.27 -15.85
N ASN A 117 -9.49 1.17 -15.77
CA ASN A 117 -8.32 1.15 -16.63
C ASN A 117 -7.31 0.06 -16.27
N ASN A 118 -7.42 -0.57 -15.10
CA ASN A 118 -6.42 -1.51 -14.57
C ASN A 118 -7.02 -2.83 -14.06
N LYS A 119 -8.13 -3.29 -14.63
CA LYS A 119 -8.86 -4.49 -14.16
C LYS A 119 -7.98 -5.73 -14.05
N GLU A 120 -7.03 -5.90 -14.96
CA GLU A 120 -6.18 -7.09 -15.02
C GLU A 120 -5.25 -7.26 -13.82
N THR A 121 -4.88 -6.15 -13.18
CA THR A 121 -4.02 -6.11 -11.98
C THR A 121 -4.77 -5.66 -10.73
N CYS A 122 -6.10 -5.54 -10.81
CA CYS A 122 -6.96 -5.41 -9.64
C CYS A 122 -6.99 -6.73 -8.88
N LEU A 123 -6.62 -6.69 -7.59
CA LEU A 123 -6.60 -7.85 -6.72
C LEU A 123 -7.49 -7.64 -5.50
N ARG A 124 -8.07 -8.74 -5.02
CA ARG A 124 -8.83 -8.80 -3.77
C ARG A 124 -8.19 -9.76 -2.78
N ILE A 125 -8.41 -9.49 -1.50
CA ILE A 125 -8.16 -10.47 -0.43
C ILE A 125 -9.47 -11.25 -0.19
N PRO A 126 -9.45 -12.59 -0.23
CA PRO A 126 -10.64 -13.39 0.05
C PRO A 126 -11.21 -13.11 1.44
N MET A 127 -12.53 -12.97 1.52
CA MET A 127 -13.29 -12.69 2.74
C MET A 127 -14.61 -13.47 2.70
N ASN A 128 -15.20 -13.71 3.88
CA ASN A 128 -16.58 -14.19 3.97
C ASN A 128 -17.57 -13.00 3.87
N GLU A 129 -18.87 -13.31 3.87
CA GLU A 129 -19.93 -12.30 3.71
C GLU A 129 -20.23 -11.50 4.99
N ASN A 130 -19.59 -11.83 6.12
CA ASN A 130 -19.89 -11.18 7.41
C ASN A 130 -19.28 -9.78 7.53
N ILE A 131 -18.30 -9.44 6.69
CA ILE A 131 -17.64 -8.14 6.67
C ILE A 131 -17.61 -7.58 5.25
N ARG A 132 -17.66 -6.24 5.14
CA ARG A 132 -17.58 -5.56 3.83
C ARG A 132 -16.15 -5.39 3.33
N SER A 133 -15.19 -5.31 4.25
CA SER A 133 -13.79 -5.11 3.98
C SER A 133 -12.96 -5.43 5.22
N LEU A 134 -11.72 -5.86 5.02
CA LEU A 134 -10.71 -5.89 6.08
C LEU A 134 -10.25 -4.47 6.42
N ASN A 135 -9.59 -4.34 7.57
CA ASN A 135 -8.87 -3.13 7.93
C ASN A 135 -7.72 -2.86 6.94
N LEU A 136 -7.53 -1.59 6.53
CA LEU A 136 -6.54 -1.18 5.54
C LEU A 136 -5.08 -1.55 5.93
N SER A 137 -4.71 -1.41 7.20
CA SER A 137 -3.36 -1.79 7.63
C SER A 137 -3.14 -3.30 7.62
N ASN A 138 -4.19 -4.08 7.91
CA ASN A 138 -4.12 -5.54 7.80
C ASN A 138 -3.96 -5.98 6.34
N THR A 139 -4.70 -5.36 5.40
CA THR A 139 -4.58 -5.71 3.98
C THR A 139 -3.19 -5.38 3.43
N ALA A 140 -2.63 -4.24 3.81
CA ALA A 140 -1.25 -3.88 3.47
C ALA A 140 -0.24 -4.89 4.01
N ALA A 141 -0.34 -5.26 5.29
CA ALA A 141 0.56 -6.24 5.89
C ALA A 141 0.49 -7.61 5.18
N ILE A 142 -0.70 -8.09 4.84
CA ILE A 142 -0.88 -9.36 4.09
C ILE A 142 -0.14 -9.32 2.76
N LEU A 143 -0.27 -8.24 1.99
CA LEU A 143 0.31 -8.14 0.65
C LEU A 143 1.82 -7.93 0.67
N ILE A 144 2.32 -7.11 1.60
CA ILE A 144 3.76 -6.95 1.82
C ILE A 144 4.38 -8.31 2.14
N TYR A 145 3.85 -9.03 3.12
CA TYR A 145 4.41 -10.31 3.53
C TYR A 145 4.22 -11.41 2.50
N GLU A 146 3.17 -11.37 1.66
CA GLU A 146 3.05 -12.29 0.54
C GLU A 146 4.15 -12.05 -0.51
N ALA A 147 4.38 -10.80 -0.91
CA ALA A 147 5.45 -10.48 -1.86
C ALA A 147 6.81 -10.90 -1.30
N LEU A 148 7.09 -10.57 -0.04
CA LEU A 148 8.32 -10.99 0.65
C LEU A 148 8.43 -12.51 0.72
N ARG A 149 7.33 -13.23 1.00
CA ARG A 149 7.31 -14.71 1.00
C ARG A 149 7.70 -15.27 -0.36
N GLN A 150 7.19 -14.71 -1.46
CA GLN A 150 7.57 -15.10 -2.81
C GLN A 150 9.04 -14.75 -3.13
N GLN A 151 9.56 -13.70 -2.50
CA GLN A 151 10.97 -13.29 -2.57
C GLN A 151 11.84 -13.95 -1.49
N SER A 152 11.36 -15.00 -0.82
CA SER A 152 12.09 -15.77 0.21
C SER A 152 12.57 -14.94 1.43
N PHE A 153 11.87 -13.85 1.76
CA PHE A 153 12.19 -12.94 2.87
C PHE A 153 13.64 -12.46 2.88
N LEU A 154 14.22 -12.25 1.69
CA LEU A 154 15.59 -11.77 1.57
C LEU A 154 15.76 -10.47 2.36
N GLU A 155 16.90 -10.34 3.04
CA GLU A 155 17.25 -9.20 3.90
C GLU A 155 16.49 -9.10 5.23
N LEU A 156 15.59 -10.04 5.53
CA LEU A 156 14.90 -10.14 6.82
C LEU A 156 15.45 -11.32 7.65
N SER A 157 15.47 -11.15 8.97
CA SER A 157 16.00 -12.13 9.95
C SER A 157 14.97 -13.14 10.42
#